data_AF-A0A965QNH2-F1
#
_entry.id   AF-A0A965QNH2-F1
#
_cell.length_a   1.000
_cell.length_b   1.000
_cell.length_c   1.000
_cell.angle_alpha   90.00
_cell.angle_beta   90.00
_cell.angle_gamma   90.00
#
_symmetry.space_group_name_H-M   'P 1'
#
loop_
_entity.id
_entity.type
_entity.pdbx_description
1 polymer ?
#
loop_
_entity_poly.entity_id
_entity_poly.type
_entity_poly.pdbx_seq_one_letter_code
_entity_poly.pdbx_strand_id
1 'polypeptide(L)'
;PPSPAWAGQWRMLQNAGQCASPSAPTALGDVAALTDSDLMNCRVVEAEVLVPGLTTSLEATPEAIQAQVRWSLDGVPQKNQWLTYVGRSGQNYRFRWFIPGEFLRQVAWRKLDYAFQFSTDGLFWLSAGRSTGPHNGVVAPRTIEYISTP
;
A
#
# COMPACT_ATOMS: atom_id res chain seq x y z
N PRO A 1 7.42 -21.39 -9.31
CA PRO A 1 7.44 -20.78 -7.96
C PRO A 1 5.99 -20.47 -7.55
N PRO A 2 5.64 -20.51 -6.26
CA PRO A 2 4.32 -20.08 -5.80
C PRO A 2 4.10 -18.62 -6.21
N SER A 3 2.93 -18.27 -6.75
CA SER A 3 2.62 -16.93 -7.23
C SER A 3 1.54 -16.28 -6.37
N PRO A 4 1.52 -14.93 -6.25
CA PRO A 4 0.45 -14.24 -5.55
C PRO A 4 -0.92 -14.58 -6.15
N ALA A 5 -1.81 -15.15 -5.33
CA ALA A 5 -3.15 -15.57 -5.75
C ALA A 5 -4.22 -14.51 -5.45
N TRP A 6 -3.94 -13.62 -4.49
CA TRP A 6 -4.82 -12.51 -4.13
C TRP A 6 -4.02 -11.40 -3.46
N ALA A 7 -4.43 -10.15 -3.67
CA ALA A 7 -3.96 -9.00 -2.92
C ALA A 7 -5.06 -7.95 -2.74
N GLY A 8 -5.27 -7.45 -1.52
CA GLY A 8 -6.36 -6.55 -1.17
C GLY A 8 -6.35 -6.10 0.28
N GLN A 9 -7.52 -5.69 0.80
CA GLN A 9 -7.70 -5.09 2.14
C GLN A 9 -6.79 -3.89 2.42
N TRP A 10 -7.27 -2.71 2.04
CA TRP A 10 -6.57 -1.44 2.26
C TRP A 10 -6.98 -0.81 3.57
N ARG A 11 -5.99 -0.29 4.29
CA ARG A 11 -6.25 0.59 5.43
C ARG A 11 -5.29 1.75 5.37
N MET A 12 -5.84 2.96 5.31
CA MET A 12 -5.07 4.15 5.63
C MET A 12 -5.08 4.33 7.15
N LEU A 13 -3.90 4.50 7.73
CA LEU A 13 -3.76 4.83 9.16
C LEU A 13 -3.23 6.26 9.29
N GLN A 14 -3.74 6.98 10.28
CA GLN A 14 -3.41 8.39 10.54
C GLN A 14 -2.96 8.57 11.98
N ASN A 15 -1.83 9.25 12.21
CA ASN A 15 -1.24 9.72 13.49
C ASN A 15 0.13 9.09 13.81
N ALA A 16 1.04 9.91 14.35
CA ALA A 16 2.43 9.51 14.65
C ALA A 16 2.53 8.31 15.61
N GLY A 17 1.71 8.26 16.66
CA GLY A 17 1.65 7.11 17.58
C GLY A 17 1.06 5.83 16.96
N GLN A 18 0.26 5.97 15.91
CA GLN A 18 -0.39 4.86 15.21
C GLN A 18 0.48 4.29 14.08
N CYS A 19 1.38 5.08 13.51
CA CYS A 19 2.36 4.61 12.54
C CYS A 19 3.50 3.79 13.18
N ALA A 20 3.83 4.07 14.45
CA ALA A 20 4.91 3.39 15.18
C ALA A 20 4.48 2.05 15.79
N SER A 21 3.19 1.80 15.97
CA SER A 21 2.70 0.56 16.58
C SER A 21 2.21 -0.45 15.52
N PRO A 22 2.55 -1.76 15.65
CA PRO A 22 1.95 -2.82 14.84
C PRO A 22 0.50 -3.14 15.26
N SER A 23 0.01 -2.58 16.37
CA SER A 23 -1.38 -2.74 16.81
C SER A 23 -2.34 -1.98 15.89
N ALA A 24 -3.22 -2.71 15.22
CA ALA A 24 -4.16 -2.21 14.23
C ALA A 24 -4.98 -1.00 14.72
N PRO A 25 -4.86 0.18 14.09
CA PRO A 25 -5.78 1.29 14.29
C PRO A 25 -7.05 1.14 13.45
N THR A 26 -8.07 1.91 13.83
CA THR A 26 -9.33 2.11 13.13
C THR A 26 -9.08 2.38 11.65
N ALA A 27 -9.57 1.49 10.77
CA ALA A 27 -9.52 1.71 9.34
C ALA A 27 -10.31 2.98 9.01
N LEU A 28 -9.65 3.98 8.42
CA LEU A 28 -10.31 5.23 8.02
C LEU A 28 -11.13 5.11 6.73
N GLY A 29 -11.46 3.89 6.31
CA GLY A 29 -12.10 3.63 5.04
C GLY A 29 -11.23 4.02 3.84
N ASP A 30 -11.85 4.07 2.66
CA ASP A 30 -11.24 4.55 1.43
C ASP A 30 -11.07 6.09 1.53
N VAL A 31 -9.91 6.55 1.99
CA VAL A 31 -9.60 7.99 2.04
C VAL A 31 -9.41 8.51 0.60
N ALA A 32 -10.32 9.37 0.17
CA ALA A 32 -10.31 9.95 -1.17
C ALA A 32 -9.50 11.25 -1.26
N ALA A 33 -9.14 11.88 -0.13
CA ALA A 33 -8.45 13.16 -0.12
C ALA A 33 -7.48 13.33 1.07
N LEU A 34 -6.42 14.13 0.87
CA LEU A 34 -5.46 14.56 1.89
C LEU A 34 -5.43 16.09 1.98
N THR A 35 -5.23 16.61 3.19
CA THR A 35 -5.03 18.03 3.51
C THR A 35 -3.58 18.33 3.92
N ASP A 36 -3.24 19.61 4.09
CA ASP A 36 -1.96 20.04 4.68
C ASP A 36 -1.69 19.35 6.03
N SER A 37 -2.70 19.31 6.90
CA SER A 37 -2.60 18.68 8.22
C SER A 37 -2.37 17.16 8.13
N ASP A 38 -2.91 16.52 7.08
CA ASP A 38 -2.66 15.11 6.83
C ASP A 38 -1.22 14.85 6.44
N LEU A 39 -0.65 15.72 5.61
CA LEU A 39 0.74 15.61 5.17
C LEU A 39 1.75 15.89 6.29
N MET A 40 1.37 16.66 7.33
CA MET A 40 2.20 16.89 8.52
C MET A 40 2.25 15.67 9.45
N ASN A 41 1.29 14.77 9.34
CA ASN A 41 1.20 13.57 10.16
C ASN A 41 1.69 12.34 9.38
N CYS A 42 2.13 11.31 10.10
CA CYS A 42 2.43 10.06 9.44
C CYS A 42 1.14 9.46 8.82
N ARG A 43 1.26 9.06 7.56
CA ARG A 43 0.20 8.44 6.73
C ARG A 43 0.75 7.17 6.13
N VAL A 44 0.07 6.07 6.36
CA VAL A 44 0.45 4.78 5.79
C VAL A 44 -0.73 4.13 5.10
N VAL A 45 -0.44 3.37 4.06
CA VAL A 45 -1.42 2.50 3.40
C VAL A 45 -0.93 1.06 3.55
N GLU A 46 -1.75 0.22 4.15
CA GLU A 46 -1.46 -1.20 4.28
C GLU A 46 -2.16 -2.01 3.19
N ALA A 47 -1.53 -3.10 2.80
CA ALA A 47 -1.96 -4.01 1.77
C ALA A 47 -1.71 -5.44 2.20
N GLU A 48 -2.65 -6.33 1.96
CA GLU A 48 -2.52 -7.75 2.26
C GLU A 48 -2.32 -8.55 0.97
N VAL A 49 -1.51 -9.61 1.05
CA VAL A 49 -1.28 -10.55 -0.05
C VAL A 49 -1.37 -11.98 0.45
N LEU A 50 -2.01 -12.83 -0.35
CA LEU A 50 -2.08 -14.27 -0.19
C LEU A 50 -1.23 -14.92 -1.28
N VAL A 51 -0.23 -15.70 -0.85
CA VAL A 51 0.60 -16.51 -1.74
C VAL A 51 0.50 -17.96 -1.26
N PRO A 52 -0.28 -18.83 -1.93
CA PRO A 52 -0.47 -20.21 -1.49
C PRO A 52 0.87 -20.93 -1.31
N GLY A 53 1.02 -21.62 -0.18
CA GLY A 53 2.26 -22.31 0.20
C GLY A 53 3.31 -21.42 0.88
N LEU A 54 3.32 -20.11 0.64
CA LEU A 54 4.18 -19.15 1.35
C LEU A 54 3.44 -18.51 2.52
N THR A 55 2.40 -17.71 2.25
CA THR A 55 1.67 -17.00 3.32
C THR A 55 0.76 -17.91 4.13
N THR A 56 0.44 -19.11 3.64
CA THR A 56 -0.34 -20.14 4.35
C THR A 56 0.53 -21.07 5.19
N SER A 57 1.86 -20.99 5.07
CA SER A 57 2.79 -21.76 5.90
C SER A 57 2.76 -21.29 7.36
N LEU A 58 3.18 -22.17 8.28
CA LEU A 58 3.46 -21.80 9.67
C LEU A 58 4.79 -21.03 9.78
N GLU A 59 5.73 -21.29 8.88
CA GLU A 59 7.00 -20.57 8.79
C GLU A 59 6.77 -19.24 8.04
N ALA A 60 7.15 -18.13 8.68
CA ALA A 60 7.03 -16.82 8.09
C ALA A 60 8.26 -16.52 7.21
N THR A 61 8.07 -16.36 5.91
CA THR A 61 9.12 -15.98 4.93
C THR A 61 8.71 -14.75 4.12
N PRO A 62 8.41 -13.61 4.75
CA PRO A 62 7.97 -12.40 4.05
C PRO A 62 8.98 -11.88 3.02
N GLU A 63 10.27 -12.15 3.21
CA GLU A 63 11.36 -11.83 2.28
C GLU A 63 11.27 -12.58 0.95
N ALA A 64 10.54 -13.70 0.89
CA ALA A 64 10.26 -14.41 -0.36
C ALA A 64 9.23 -13.67 -1.25
N ILE A 65 8.62 -12.59 -0.74
CA ILE A 65 7.66 -11.76 -1.47
C ILE A 65 8.27 -10.38 -1.67
N GLN A 66 8.53 -10.06 -2.94
CA GLN A 66 8.84 -8.71 -3.39
C GLN A 66 7.55 -7.87 -3.38
N ALA A 67 7.55 -6.80 -2.60
CA ALA A 67 6.36 -5.98 -2.39
C ALA A 67 6.69 -4.50 -2.61
N GLN A 68 6.05 -3.88 -3.61
CA GLN A 68 6.27 -2.50 -4.02
C GLN A 68 4.96 -1.72 -4.12
N VAL A 69 5.05 -0.40 -4.08
CA VAL A 69 4.02 0.50 -4.57
C VAL A 69 4.55 1.25 -5.78
N ARG A 70 3.72 1.32 -6.82
CA ARG A 70 3.84 2.24 -7.95
C ARG A 70 3.00 3.46 -7.65
N TRP A 71 3.55 4.65 -7.74
CA TRP A 71 2.78 5.87 -7.53
C TRP A 71 3.22 7.02 -8.43
N SER A 72 2.30 7.94 -8.72
CA SER A 72 2.51 9.12 -9.56
C SER A 72 1.76 10.32 -9.01
N LEU A 73 2.25 11.51 -9.33
CA LEU A 73 1.57 12.78 -9.03
C LEU A 73 1.08 13.41 -10.33
N ASP A 74 -0.18 13.80 -10.42
CA ASP A 74 -0.74 14.53 -11.56
C ASP A 74 -0.38 13.94 -12.94
N GLY A 75 -0.30 12.60 -13.04
CA GLY A 75 0.07 11.90 -14.27
C GLY A 75 1.57 11.92 -14.64
N VAL A 76 2.43 12.49 -13.80
CA VAL A 76 3.90 12.45 -13.92
C VAL A 76 4.40 10.99 -13.84
N PRO A 77 5.53 10.62 -14.48
CA PRO A 77 6.04 9.25 -14.49
C PRO A 77 6.08 8.58 -13.11
N GLN A 78 5.68 7.31 -13.10
CA GLN A 78 5.53 6.52 -11.89
C GLN A 78 6.86 6.24 -11.21
N LYS A 79 6.85 6.33 -9.89
CA LYS A 79 7.94 5.93 -9.00
C LYS A 79 7.59 4.59 -8.35
N ASN A 80 8.61 3.76 -8.14
CA ASN A 80 8.48 2.53 -7.38
C ASN A 80 9.09 2.72 -6.00
N GLN A 81 8.43 2.23 -4.97
CA GLN A 81 8.94 2.24 -3.61
C GLN A 81 8.68 0.89 -2.96
N TRP A 82 9.68 0.35 -2.26
CA TRP A 82 9.56 -0.88 -1.50
C TRP A 82 8.66 -0.70 -0.28
N LEU A 83 7.87 -1.74 0.01
CA LEU A 83 6.99 -1.77 1.17
C LEU A 83 7.69 -2.41 2.37
N THR A 84 7.19 -2.09 3.57
CA THR A 84 7.66 -2.71 4.82
C THR A 84 6.71 -3.83 5.22
N TYR A 85 7.21 -5.03 5.50
CA TYR A 85 6.40 -6.09 6.10
C TYR A 85 6.04 -5.71 7.55
N VAL A 86 4.77 -5.84 7.92
CA VAL A 86 4.26 -5.43 9.25
C VAL A 86 3.55 -6.54 10.02
N GLY A 87 3.42 -7.72 9.43
CA GLY A 87 2.90 -8.90 10.12
C GLY A 87 1.91 -9.71 9.28
N ARG A 88 1.16 -10.57 9.95
CA ARG A 88 0.14 -11.43 9.33
C ARG A 88 -1.27 -10.97 9.70
N SER A 89 -2.20 -11.24 8.81
CA SER A 89 -3.64 -11.05 9.01
C SER A 89 -4.35 -12.30 8.50
N GLY A 90 -4.78 -13.17 9.41
CA GLY A 90 -5.21 -14.51 9.04
C GLY A 90 -4.11 -15.26 8.26
N GLN A 91 -4.41 -15.65 7.01
CA GLN A 91 -3.47 -16.34 6.11
C GLN A 91 -2.69 -15.41 5.18
N ASN A 92 -2.86 -14.10 5.33
CA ASN A 92 -2.23 -13.11 4.47
C ASN A 92 -1.00 -12.51 5.15
N TYR A 93 -0.02 -12.11 4.34
CA TYR A 93 1.02 -11.18 4.80
C TYR A 93 0.57 -9.75 4.55
N ARG A 94 0.89 -8.87 5.50
CA ARG A 94 0.57 -7.46 5.45
C ARG A 94 1.83 -6.64 5.23
N PHE A 95 1.75 -5.75 4.26
CA PHE A 95 2.80 -4.82 3.88
C PHE A 95 2.30 -3.39 4.00
N ARG A 96 3.20 -2.47 4.31
CA ARG A 96 2.91 -1.08 4.62
C ARG A 96 3.70 -0.16 3.71
N TRP A 97 3.02 0.78 3.09
CA TRP A 97 3.60 1.94 2.41
C TRP A 97 3.50 3.16 3.32
N PHE A 98 4.62 3.87 3.50
CA PHE A 98 4.61 5.21 4.08
C PHE A 98 4.47 6.23 2.96
N ILE A 99 3.34 6.95 2.94
CA ILE A 99 3.14 8.03 1.97
C ILE A 99 4.22 9.09 2.25
N PRO A 100 4.97 9.54 1.22
CA PRO A 100 6.13 10.40 1.41
C PRO A 100 5.70 11.85 1.68
N GLY A 101 5.06 12.10 2.83
CA GLY A 101 4.44 13.38 3.19
C GLY A 101 5.41 14.56 3.11
N GLU A 102 6.66 14.40 3.56
CA GLU A 102 7.65 15.48 3.48
C GLU A 102 7.95 15.91 2.05
N PHE A 103 8.07 14.95 1.14
CA PHE A 103 8.23 15.21 -0.29
C PHE A 103 6.97 15.87 -0.87
N LEU A 104 5.78 15.36 -0.51
CA LEU A 104 4.50 15.89 -1.01
C LEU A 104 4.20 17.32 -0.55
N ARG A 105 4.78 17.78 0.57
CA ARG A 105 4.68 19.18 1.02
C ARG A 105 5.59 20.12 0.23
N GLN A 106 6.60 19.61 -0.46
CA GLN A 106 7.60 20.40 -1.19
C GLN A 106 7.27 20.57 -2.67
N VAL A 107 6.26 19.84 -3.17
CA VAL A 107 5.86 19.87 -4.57
C VAL A 107 4.40 20.26 -4.68
N ALA A 108 4.04 21.02 -5.70
CA ALA A 108 2.63 21.26 -6.01
C ALA A 108 2.05 20.00 -6.65
N TRP A 109 0.95 19.49 -6.12
CA TRP A 109 0.23 18.35 -6.68
C TRP A 109 -1.28 18.46 -6.42
N ARG A 110 -2.09 17.77 -7.24
CA ARG A 110 -3.55 17.67 -7.06
C ARG A 110 -4.02 16.25 -6.86
N LYS A 111 -3.33 15.29 -7.46
CA LYS A 111 -3.68 13.87 -7.45
C LYS A 111 -2.45 13.01 -7.19
N LEU A 112 -2.59 12.07 -6.27
CA LEU A 112 -1.65 11.00 -6.01
C LEU A 112 -2.30 9.69 -6.44
N ASP A 113 -1.83 9.13 -7.54
CA ASP A 113 -2.24 7.81 -8.00
C ASP A 113 -1.28 6.75 -7.47
N TYR A 114 -1.80 5.62 -6.96
CA TYR A 114 -0.96 4.52 -6.50
C TYR A 114 -1.56 3.13 -6.76
N ALA A 115 -0.70 2.14 -6.95
CA ALA A 115 -1.05 0.73 -7.03
C ALA A 115 0.04 -0.11 -6.37
N PHE A 116 -0.36 -1.10 -5.58
CA PHE A 116 0.58 -2.03 -4.98
C PHE A 116 0.90 -3.15 -5.95
N GLN A 117 2.09 -3.72 -5.84
CA GLN A 117 2.52 -4.82 -6.66
C GLN A 117 3.27 -5.85 -5.82
N PHE A 118 2.96 -7.12 -6.06
CA PHE A 118 3.55 -8.25 -5.37
C PHE A 118 4.11 -9.25 -6.37
N SER A 119 5.28 -9.79 -6.09
CA SER A 119 5.92 -10.84 -6.88
C SER A 119 6.72 -11.78 -5.99
N THR A 120 6.93 -13.02 -6.43
CA THR A 120 7.82 -13.98 -5.78
C THR A 120 9.06 -14.27 -6.59
N ASP A 121 9.11 -13.82 -7.86
CA ASP A 121 10.21 -14.07 -8.79
C ASP A 121 10.78 -12.79 -9.42
N GLY A 122 10.15 -11.64 -9.19
CA GLY A 122 10.52 -10.34 -9.76
C GLY A 122 10.16 -10.19 -11.25
N LEU A 123 9.60 -11.23 -11.87
CA LEU A 123 9.24 -11.26 -13.29
C LEU A 123 7.73 -11.05 -13.46
N PHE A 124 6.93 -11.75 -12.67
CA PHE A 124 5.48 -11.66 -12.71
C PHE A 124 4.95 -10.92 -11.50
N TRP A 125 4.26 -9.81 -11.75
CA TRP A 125 3.76 -8.90 -10.71
C TRP A 125 2.23 -8.90 -10.68
N LEU A 126 1.66 -9.34 -9.56
CA LEU A 126 0.26 -9.12 -9.26
C LEU A 126 0.09 -7.67 -8.80
N SER A 127 -0.72 -6.89 -9.51
CA SER A 127 -1.01 -5.50 -9.12
C SER A 127 -2.35 -5.42 -8.40
N ALA A 128 -2.40 -4.70 -7.28
CA ALA A 128 -3.57 -4.54 -6.45
C ALA A 128 -3.88 -3.04 -6.22
N GLY A 129 -5.14 -2.67 -6.42
CA GLY A 129 -5.61 -1.30 -6.30
C GLY A 129 -7.06 -1.15 -5.83
N ARG A 130 -7.75 -2.20 -5.35
CA ARG A 130 -9.16 -2.12 -4.87
C ARG A 130 -9.46 -3.04 -3.69
N SER A 131 -10.42 -2.65 -2.84
CA SER A 131 -10.75 -3.26 -1.52
C SER A 131 -11.06 -4.75 -1.58
N THR A 132 -11.56 -5.22 -2.71
CA THR A 132 -11.65 -6.64 -3.09
C THR A 132 -10.60 -6.92 -4.17
N GLY A 133 -9.54 -7.64 -3.82
CA GLY A 133 -8.49 -8.01 -4.77
C GLY A 133 -9.05 -8.83 -5.92
N PRO A 134 -8.65 -8.58 -7.19
CA PRO A 134 -9.00 -9.49 -8.27
C PRO A 134 -8.25 -10.82 -8.07
N HIS A 135 -8.89 -11.91 -8.49
CA HIS A 135 -8.15 -13.08 -8.92
C HIS A 135 -7.49 -12.75 -10.26
N ASN A 136 -6.15 -12.75 -10.32
CA ASN A 136 -5.35 -12.67 -11.55
C ASN A 136 -5.63 -11.45 -12.46
N GLY A 137 -5.29 -10.22 -12.05
CA GLY A 137 -5.45 -9.06 -12.95
C GLY A 137 -4.63 -7.83 -12.59
N VAL A 138 -4.52 -6.91 -13.56
CA VAL A 138 -4.02 -5.54 -13.37
C VAL A 138 -5.19 -4.70 -12.86
N VAL A 139 -5.08 -4.14 -11.65
CA VAL A 139 -6.10 -3.22 -11.11
C VAL A 139 -5.73 -1.77 -11.44
N ALA A 140 -6.74 -0.95 -11.73
CA ALA A 140 -6.58 0.49 -11.85
C ALA A 140 -5.96 1.09 -10.56
N PRO A 141 -5.08 2.10 -10.67
CA PRO A 141 -4.54 2.77 -9.51
C PRO A 141 -5.66 3.44 -8.68
N ARG A 142 -5.41 3.58 -7.38
CA ARG A 142 -6.21 4.43 -6.49
C ARG A 142 -5.73 5.86 -6.62
N THR A 143 -6.67 6.79 -6.66
CA THR A 143 -6.39 8.22 -6.63
C THR A 143 -6.70 8.77 -5.25
N ILE A 144 -5.79 9.56 -4.71
CA ILE A 144 -5.98 10.45 -3.57
C ILE A 144 -5.91 11.88 -4.09
N GLU A 145 -6.91 12.69 -3.79
CA GLU A 145 -6.90 14.12 -4.13
C GLU A 145 -6.22 14.95 -3.05
N TYR A 146 -5.58 16.04 -3.45
CA TYR A 146 -5.06 17.04 -2.53
C TYR A 146 -6.07 18.19 -2.36
N ILE A 147 -6.45 18.46 -1.13
CA ILE A 147 -7.29 19.59 -0.75
C ILE A 147 -6.41 20.56 0.03
N SER A 148 -5.98 21.63 -0.63
CA SER A 148 -5.35 22.77 0.04
C SER A 148 -6.40 23.44 0.93
N THR A 149 -6.14 23.50 2.22
CA THR A 149 -6.94 24.32 3.13
C THR A 149 -6.38 25.76 3.09
N PRO A 150 -7.24 26.79 2.92
CA PRO A 150 -6.80 28.19 2.89
C PRO A 150 -6.27 28.68 4.24
#